data_AF-A0A084GKP6-F1
#
_entry.id   AF-A0A084GKP6-F1
#
_cell.length_a   1.000
_cell.length_b   1.000
_cell.length_c   1.000
_cell.angle_alpha   90.00
_cell.angle_beta   90.00
_cell.angle_gamma   90.00
#
_symmetry.space_group_name_H-M   'P 1'
#
loop_
_entity.id
_entity.type
_entity.pdbx_description
1 polymer ?
#
loop_
_entity_poly.entity_id
_entity_poly.type
_entity_poly.pdbx_seq_one_letter_code
_entity_poly.pdbx_strand_id
1 'polypeptide(L)' 'MRSIASALIVYFSLVGILYACGYIFDITWLQWQKTVYDQAGGVKTVTGSVIPFFLCAPVYYFFSGKDSGSESALK' A
#
# COMPACT_ATOMS: atom_id res chain seq x y z
N MET A 1 2.50 19.34 -12.43
CA MET A 1 1.96 18.12 -13.07
C MET A 1 2.09 16.96 -12.09
N ARG A 2 1.02 16.62 -11.37
CA ARG A 2 0.98 15.34 -10.64
C ARG A 2 0.72 14.25 -11.69
N SER A 3 1.80 13.64 -12.18
CA SER A 3 1.69 12.53 -13.11
C SER A 3 1.34 11.27 -12.33
N ILE A 4 0.44 10.44 -12.86
CA ILE A 4 0.12 9.12 -12.30
C ILE A 4 1.41 8.31 -12.09
N ALA A 5 2.38 8.45 -12.99
CA ALA A 5 3.68 7.80 -12.88
C ALA A 5 4.46 8.23 -11.62
N SER A 6 4.46 9.51 -11.25
CA SER A 6 5.16 9.97 -10.05
C SER A 6 4.46 9.53 -8.76
N ALA A 7 3.12 9.45 -8.78
CA ALA A 7 2.36 8.89 -7.67
C ALA A 7 2.66 7.40 -7.44
N LEU A 8 2.75 6.62 -8.53
CA LEU A 8 3.10 5.20 -8.47
C LEU A 8 4.52 4.99 -7.94
N ILE A 9 5.50 5.78 -8.40
CA ILE A 9 6.89 5.68 -7.90
C ILE A 9 6.93 5.92 -6.39
N VAL A 10 6.31 6.99 -5.91
CA VAL A 10 6.27 7.31 -4.47
C VAL A 10 5.54 6.22 -3.69
N TYR A 11 4.44 5.69 -4.23
CA TYR A 11 3.71 4.57 -3.63
C TYR A 11 4.59 3.33 -3.46
N PHE A 12 5.21 2.86 -4.55
CA PHE A 12 6.05 1.65 -4.51
C PHE A 12 7.28 1.84 -3.61
N SER A 13 7.90 3.03 -3.61
CA SER A 13 9.02 3.33 -2.71
C SER A 13 8.60 3.27 -1.24
N LEU A 14 7.45 3.87 -0.88
CA LEU A 14 6.94 3.84 0.50
C LEU A 14 6.56 2.42 0.94
N VAL A 15 5.90 1.66 0.07
CA VAL A 15 5.56 0.25 0.34
C VAL A 15 6.83 -0.55 0.58
N GLY A 16 7.87 -0.38 -0.25
CA GLY A 16 9.14 -1.07 -0.10
C GLY A 16 9.87 -0.75 1.21
N ILE A 17 9.93 0.53 1.59
CA ILE A 17 10.56 0.95 2.86
C ILE A 17 9.81 0.36 4.05
N LEU A 18 8.48 0.48 4.08
CA LEU A 18 7.68 -0.07 5.18
C LEU A 18 7.78 -1.60 5.23
N TYR A 19 7.90 -2.27 4.09
CA TYR A 19 8.10 -3.72 4.03
C TYR A 19 9.46 -4.11 4.62
N ALA A 20 10.53 -3.39 4.27
CA ALA A 20 11.86 -3.60 4.83
C ALA A 20 11.88 -3.34 6.36
N CYS A 21 11.25 -2.25 6.82
CA CYS A 21 11.11 -1.97 8.25
C CYS A 21 10.29 -3.06 8.96
N GLY A 22 9.16 -3.47 8.40
CA GLY A 22 8.32 -4.53 8.97
C GLY A 22 9.06 -5.87 9.08
N TYR A 23 9.94 -6.18 8.13
CA TYR A 23 10.81 -7.35 8.17
C TYR A 23 11.91 -7.23 9.23
N ILE A 24 12.61 -6.09 9.30
CA ILE A 24 13.72 -5.89 10.26
C ILE A 24 13.24 -5.91 11.71
N PHE A 25 12.09 -5.31 11.98
CA PHE A 25 11.55 -5.16 13.33
C PHE A 25 10.53 -6.25 13.72
N ASP A 26 10.36 -7.27 12.86
CA ASP A 26 9.41 -8.38 13.04
C ASP A 26 8.01 -7.91 13.50
N ILE A 27 7.49 -6.90 12.79
CA ILE A 27 6.23 -6.26 13.15
C ILE A 27 5.08 -7.14 12.67
N THR A 28 4.72 -8.09 13.53
CA THR A 28 3.67 -9.09 13.30
C THR A 28 2.28 -8.50 13.02
N TRP A 29 2.01 -7.24 13.35
CA TRP A 29 0.74 -6.58 13.02
C TRP A 29 0.67 -6.07 11.56
N LEU A 30 1.82 -5.90 10.90
CA LEU A 30 1.90 -5.49 9.49
C LEU A 30 1.89 -6.67 8.52
N GLN A 31 2.05 -7.88 9.07
CA GLN A 31 1.98 -9.13 8.35
C GLN A 31 0.77 -9.90 8.83
N TRP A 32 0.06 -10.56 7.93
CA TRP A 32 -0.96 -11.54 8.33
C TRP A 32 -0.47 -12.92 7.93
N GLN A 33 -0.69 -13.89 8.80
CA GLN A 33 -0.37 -15.29 8.55
C GLN A 33 -1.67 -16.09 8.58
N LYS A 34 -1.89 -16.91 7.56
CA LYS A 34 -2.99 -17.86 7.52
C LYS A 34 -2.46 -19.23 7.15
N THR A 35 -2.68 -20.18 8.04
CA THR A 35 -2.45 -21.58 7.77
C THR A 35 -3.57 -22.09 6.86
N VAL A 36 -3.19 -22.61 5.70
CA VAL A 36 -4.11 -23.21 4.73
C VAL A 36 -3.75 -24.68 4.60
N TYR A 37 -4.77 -25.53 4.65
CA TYR A 37 -4.61 -26.95 4.40
C TYR A 37 -4.66 -27.18 2.89
N ASP A 38 -3.59 -27.77 2.36
CA ASP A 38 -3.55 -28.23 0.99
C ASP A 38 -4.51 -29.41 0.81
N GLN A 39 -5.01 -29.62 -0.41
CA GLN A 39 -5.90 -30.73 -0.75
C GLN A 39 -5.22 -32.11 -0.57
N ALA A 40 -3.88 -32.12 -0.52
CA ALA A 40 -3.07 -33.30 -0.19
C ALA A 40 -2.86 -33.52 1.32
N GLY A 41 -3.47 -32.70 2.19
CA GLY A 41 -3.31 -32.79 3.65
C GLY A 41 -2.06 -32.09 4.20
N GLY A 42 -1.30 -31.40 3.35
CA GLY A 42 -0.13 -30.61 3.75
C GLY A 42 -0.53 -29.31 4.46
N VAL A 43 0.22 -28.91 5.47
CA VAL A 43 0.05 -27.62 6.16
C VAL A 43 0.92 -26.58 5.46
N LYS A 44 0.32 -25.55 4.84
CA LYS A 44 1.05 -24.43 4.24
C LYS A 44 0.69 -23.14 4.96
N THR A 45 1.71 -22.42 5.43
CA THR A 45 1.51 -21.05 5.95
C THR A 45 1.59 -20.06 4.81
N VAL A 46 0.51 -19.32 4.59
CA VAL A 46 0.46 -18.18 3.67
C VAL A 46 0.69 -16.92 4.48
N THR A 47 1.70 -16.14 4.09
CA THR A 47 1.98 -14.84 4.69
C THR A 47 1.66 -13.73 3.69
N GLY A 48 1.12 -12.63 4.17
CA GLY A 48 0.88 -11.44 3.38
C GLY A 48 1.08 -10.17 4.20
N SER A 49 0.94 -9.00 3.58
CA SER A 49 1.14 -7.71 4.24
C SER A 49 -0.04 -6.76 4.03
N VAL A 50 -0.40 -6.02 5.08
CA VAL A 50 -1.45 -4.99 5.03
C VAL A 50 -0.93 -3.62 4.60
N ILE A 51 0.40 -3.45 4.49
CA ILE A 51 1.08 -2.20 4.16
C ILE A 51 0.55 -1.53 2.87
N PRO A 52 0.33 -2.26 1.75
CA PRO A 52 -0.19 -1.65 0.52
C PRO A 52 -1.58 -1.04 0.72
N PHE A 53 -2.43 -1.65 1.55
CA PHE A 53 -3.77 -1.16 1.83
C PHE A 53 -3.74 0.13 2.67
N PHE A 54 -2.91 0.19 3.71
CA PHE A 54 -2.78 1.37 4.56
C PHE A 54 -2.15 2.56 3.83
N LEU A 55 -1.23 2.33 2.89
CA LEU A 55 -0.60 3.39 2.11
C LEU A 55 -1.45 3.92 0.96
N CYS A 56 -2.48 3.17 0.54
CA CYS A 56 -3.34 3.59 -0.58
C CYS A 56 -4.07 4.91 -0.29
N ALA A 57 -4.68 5.06 0.88
CA ALA A 57 -5.41 6.27 1.27
C ALA A 57 -4.54 7.53 1.40
N PRO A 58 -3.41 7.55 2.13
CA PRO A 58 -2.56 8.75 2.26
C PRO A 58 -1.88 9.11 0.94
N VAL A 59 -1.44 8.14 0.13
CA VAL A 59 -0.89 8.42 -1.20
C VAL A 59 -1.99 8.97 -2.10
N TYR A 60 -3.18 8.37 -2.11
CA TYR A 60 -4.31 8.89 -2.88
C TYR A 60 -4.65 10.32 -2.47
N TYR A 61 -4.78 10.62 -1.18
CA TYR A 61 -5.10 11.97 -0.70
C TYR A 61 -4.00 12.98 -1.06
N PHE A 62 -2.73 12.60 -0.87
CA PHE A 62 -1.60 13.45 -1.19
C PHE A 62 -1.48 13.75 -2.69
N PHE A 63 -1.88 12.82 -3.57
CA PHE A 63 -1.82 13.03 -5.02
C PHE A 63 -3.14 13.52 -5.64
N SER A 64 -4.29 13.28 -5.00
CA SER A 64 -5.61 13.76 -5.42
C SER A 64 -5.91 15.19 -4.98
N GLY A 65 -5.26 15.69 -3.91
CA GLY A 65 -5.53 17.04 -3.39
C GLY A 65 -4.92 18.17 -4.22
N LYS A 66 -5.52 18.54 -5.36
CA LYS A 66 -5.79 19.93 -5.84
C LYS A 66 -6.40 19.96 -7.26
N ASP A 67 -7.65 19.50 -7.40
CA ASP A 67 -8.56 19.98 -8.46
C ASP A 67 -9.86 20.59 -7.88
N SER A 68 -9.96 20.77 -6.57
CA SER A 68 -11.08 21.45 -5.90
C SER A 68 -10.85 22.97 -5.80
N GLY A 69 -10.64 23.63 -6.94
CA GLY A 69 -10.49 25.09 -6.97
C GLY A 69 -10.31 25.77 -8.32
N SER A 70 -10.55 25.11 -9.45
CA SER A 70 -10.40 25.74 -10.78
C SER A 70 -11.52 25.36 -11.76
N GLU A 71 -12.78 25.39 -11.31
CA GLU A 71 -13.94 25.29 -12.21
C GLU A 71 -15.05 26.31 -11.86
N SER A 72 -14.69 27.43 -11.23
CA SER A 72 -15.62 28.55 -10.95
C SER A 72 -15.09 29.91 -11.42
N ALA A 73 -14.18 29.93 -12.40
CA ALA A 73 -13.65 31.16 -12.98
C ALA A 73 -13.42 31.04 -14.49
N LEU A 74 -14.50 30.79 -15.24
CA LEU A 74 -14.61 31.17 -16.65
C LEU A 74 -16.10 31.15 -17.04
N LYS A 75 -16.81 32.15 -16.52
CA LYS A 75 -17.87 32.83 -17.27
C LYS A 75 -17.23 33.76 -18.27
#